data_AF-A0A6B3SSH2-F1
#
_entry.id   AF-A0A6B3SSH2-F1
#
_cell.length_a   1.000
_cell.length_b   1.000
_cell.length_c   1.000
_cell.angle_alpha   90.00
_cell.angle_beta   90.00
_cell.angle_gamma   90.00
#
_symmetry.space_group_name_H-M   'P 1'
#
loop_
_entity.id
_entity.type
_entity.pdbx_description
1 polymer ?
#
loop_
_entity_poly.entity_id
_entity_poly.type
_entity_poly.pdbx_seq_one_letter_code
_entity_poly.pdbx_strand_id
1 'polypeptide(L)' 'MPSQTKAQFHWDDPLLLDQQLTDEERMVRDAAQAYCQDKLQPRVLEAF' A
#
# COMPACT_ATOMS: atom_id res chain seq x y z
N MET A 1 2.92 35.21 -9.82
CA MET A 1 3.71 34.05 -10.24
C MET A 1 3.09 32.82 -9.61
N PRO A 2 2.55 31.84 -10.36
CA PRO A 2 2.07 30.61 -9.76
C PRO A 2 3.29 29.83 -9.24
N SER A 3 3.34 29.61 -7.93
CA SER A 3 4.38 28.80 -7.30
C SER A 3 4.13 27.35 -7.69
N GLN A 4 5.01 26.78 -8.53
CA GLN A 4 4.86 25.41 -9.02
C GLN A 4 5.21 24.43 -7.89
N THR A 5 4.18 23.89 -7.23
CA THR A 5 4.36 22.83 -6.24
C THR A 5 4.85 21.57 -6.96
N LYS A 6 6.07 21.13 -6.68
CA LYS A 6 6.60 19.86 -7.21
C LYS A 6 5.72 18.72 -6.69
N ALA A 7 5.32 17.80 -7.58
CA ALA A 7 4.66 16.57 -7.16
C ALA A 7 5.59 15.81 -6.20
N GLN A 8 5.04 15.32 -5.09
CA GLN A 8 5.80 14.59 -4.10
C GLN A 8 6.10 13.19 -4.65
N PHE A 9 7.38 12.83 -4.67
CA PHE A 9 7.80 11.51 -5.14
C PHE A 9 7.73 10.50 -3.99
N HIS A 10 6.91 9.47 -4.18
CA HIS A 10 6.78 8.34 -3.25
C HIS A 10 7.74 7.24 -3.70
N TRP A 11 8.72 6.87 -2.88
CA TRP A 11 9.75 5.90 -3.26
C TRP A 11 9.22 4.46 -3.23
N ASP A 12 8.26 4.22 -2.35
CA ASP A 12 7.53 2.97 -2.14
C ASP A 12 6.43 2.76 -3.20
N ASP A 13 5.94 3.87 -3.78
CA ASP A 13 5.02 3.86 -4.90
C ASP A 13 5.39 4.91 -5.99
N PRO A 14 6.47 4.66 -6.78
CA PRO A 14 6.97 5.62 -7.77
C PRO A 14 6.00 6.00 -8.88
N LEU A 15 4.98 5.16 -9.12
CA LEU A 15 3.98 5.34 -10.16
C LEU A 15 2.60 5.70 -9.62
N LEU A 16 2.49 5.96 -8.31
CA LEU A 16 1.24 6.29 -7.64
C LEU A 16 0.13 5.27 -7.94
N LEU A 17 0.47 3.98 -7.91
CA LEU A 17 -0.45 2.87 -8.08
C LEU A 17 -1.66 3.02 -7.15
N ASP A 18 -1.46 3.49 -5.91
CA ASP A 18 -2.56 3.73 -4.98
C ASP A 18 -3.62 4.71 -5.53
N GLN A 19 -3.22 5.70 -6.33
CA GLN A 19 -4.11 6.68 -6.96
C GLN A 19 -4.81 6.13 -8.21
N GLN A 20 -4.31 5.03 -8.78
CA GLN A 20 -4.93 4.35 -9.93
C GLN A 20 -6.00 3.35 -9.50
N LEU A 21 -6.00 2.95 -8.22
CA LEU A 21 -7.00 2.03 -7.66
C LEU A 21 -8.29 2.77 -7.32
N THR A 22 -9.40 2.06 -7.51
CA THR A 22 -10.71 2.45 -6.99
C THR A 22 -10.78 2.27 -5.47
N ASP A 23 -11.78 2.88 -4.83
CA ASP A 23 -11.99 2.74 -3.38
C ASP A 23 -12.17 1.28 -2.95
N GLU A 24 -12.89 0.49 -3.75
CA GLU A 24 -13.11 -0.93 -3.47
C GLU A 24 -11.80 -1.74 -3.56
N GLU A 25 -10.98 -1.49 -4.57
CA GLU A 25 -9.68 -2.17 -4.71
C GLU A 25 -8.74 -1.81 -3.55
N ARG A 26 -8.76 -0.55 -3.09
CA ARG A 26 -8.02 -0.15 -1.88
C ARG A 26 -8.53 -0.89 -0.64
N MET A 27 -9.84 -0.99 -0.45
CA MET A 27 -10.42 -1.73 0.68
C MET A 27 -10.01 -3.20 0.67
N VAL A 28 -10.04 -3.86 -0.49
CA VAL A 28 -9.62 -5.27 -0.63
C VAL A 28 -8.14 -5.44 -0.35
N ARG A 29 -7.28 -4.54 -0.86
CA ARG A 29 -5.84 -4.55 -0.57
C ARG A 29 -5.58 -4.44 0.94
N ASP A 30 -6.22 -3.48 1.59
CA ASP A 30 -5.98 -3.21 3.01
C ASP A 30 -6.46 -4.40 3.87
N ALA A 31 -7.59 -5.02 3.51
CA ALA A 31 -8.08 -6.24 4.15
C ALA A 31 -7.12 -7.43 3.96
N ALA A 32 -6.57 -7.60 2.76
CA ALA A 32 -5.58 -8.63 2.47
C ALA A 32 -4.28 -8.39 3.27
N GLN A 33 -3.80 -7.15 3.34
CA GLN A 33 -2.62 -6.79 4.12
C GLN A 33 -2.81 -7.10 5.61
N ALA A 34 -3.95 -6.72 6.19
CA ALA A 34 -4.26 -7.03 7.60
C ALA A 34 -4.26 -8.54 7.87
N TYR A 35 -4.89 -9.34 7.00
CA TYR A 35 -4.91 -10.79 7.15
C TYR A 35 -3.51 -11.41 7.06
N CYS A 36 -2.71 -10.98 6.08
CA CYS A 36 -1.33 -11.44 5.92
C CYS A 36 -0.49 -11.11 7.16
N GLN A 37 -0.63 -9.91 7.70
CA GLN A 37 0.11 -9.47 8.88
C GLN A 37 -0.31 -10.23 10.15
N ASP A 38 -1.61 -10.40 10.37
CA ASP A 38 -2.14 -10.99 11.61
C ASP A 38 -2.09 -12.51 11.64
N LYS A 39 -2.25 -13.17 10.48
CA LYS A 39 -2.41 -14.63 10.40
C LYS A 39 -1.25 -15.33 9.72
N LEU A 40 -0.66 -14.75 8.68
CA LEU A 40 0.39 -15.42 7.91
C LEU A 40 1.79 -15.12 8.46
N GLN A 41 2.08 -13.87 8.81
CA GLN A 41 3.38 -13.47 9.36
C GLN A 41 3.81 -14.29 10.60
N PRO A 42 2.98 -14.47 11.66
CA PRO A 42 3.40 -15.24 12.82
C PRO A 42 3.65 -16.72 12.47
N ARG A 43 2.83 -17.31 11.59
CA ARG A 43 2.98 -18.70 11.15
C ARG A 43 4.27 -18.94 10.38
N VAL A 44 4.71 -17.96 9.60
CA VAL A 44 6.00 -18.04 8.90
C VAL A 44 7.14 -18.09 9.90
N LEU A 45 7.09 -17.30 10.99
CA LEU A 45 8.14 -17.28 12.01
C LEU A 45 8.14 -18.53 12.90
N GLU A 46 6.97 -19.10 13.21
CA GLU A 46 6.83 -20.31 14.03
C GLU A 46 7.19 -21.61 13.29
N ALA A 47 7.27 -21.56 11.95
CA ALA A 47 7.56 -22.71 11.10
C ALA A 47 9.06 -22.96 10.84
N PHE A 48 9.97 -22.10 11.35
CA PHE A 48 11.43 -22.25 11.27
C PHE A 48 12.05 -22.47 12.64
#